data_AF-A0A2A2IYV2-F1
#
_entry.id   AF-A0A2A2IYV2-F1
#
_cell.length_a   1.000
_cell.length_b   1.000
_cell.length_c   1.000
_cell.angle_alpha   90.00
_cell.angle_beta   90.00
_cell.angle_gamma   90.00
#
_symmetry.space_group_name_H-M   'P 1'
#
loop_
_entity.id
_entity.type
_entity.pdbx_description
1 polymer ?
#
loop_
_entity_poly.entity_id
_entity_poly.type
_entity_poly.pdbx_seq_one_letter_code
_entity_poly.pdbx_strand_id
1 'polypeptide(L)'
;MLVKFSQTLSLILLTLLLSEARADGEAPLRALQQAELAMFRAGTDLFVHRGEDRSAPQAALVEADLGVLQASLVELQGVPEVQAQLAELMPLQQRFSQRVRETLAYDPLDPDLPWEFNFEFSKVQRELWMALQDLRVSLLQVQKTPLTTDQLALLELPCKVQALAERYVARAYIGDIETLADQQQLYINQDLDQLAHGIDSALADLGARLIAADQQAKLKQVSIRWKFIYGPLRDYSKDMAPLMVERHSREIVKQLGELQAI
;
A
#
# COMPACT_ATOMS: atom_id res chain seq x y z
N MET A 1 -54.10 -2.98 32.09
CA MET A 1 -53.29 -3.98 31.35
C MET A 1 -52.38 -3.27 30.33
N LEU A 2 -51.57 -2.29 30.75
CA LEU A 2 -50.81 -1.43 29.81
C LEU A 2 -49.47 -0.91 30.37
N VAL A 3 -49.00 -1.41 31.52
CA VAL A 3 -47.77 -0.88 32.17
C VAL A 3 -46.60 -1.90 32.15
N LYS A 4 -46.83 -3.15 31.77
CA LYS A 4 -45.77 -4.19 31.75
C LYS A 4 -45.02 -4.34 30.42
N PHE A 5 -45.42 -3.64 29.36
CA PHE A 5 -44.78 -3.74 28.03
C PHE A 5 -43.62 -2.76 27.80
N SER A 6 -43.46 -1.75 28.65
CA SER A 6 -42.41 -0.72 28.50
C SER A 6 -41.07 -1.12 29.13
N GLN A 7 -41.06 -2.01 30.13
CA GLN A 7 -39.83 -2.40 30.83
C GLN A 7 -39.06 -3.54 30.13
N THR A 8 -39.72 -4.37 29.33
CA THR A 8 -39.04 -5.41 28.54
C THR A 8 -38.41 -4.86 27.27
N LEU A 9 -38.91 -3.75 26.71
CA LEU A 9 -38.31 -3.11 25.53
C LEU A 9 -37.01 -2.35 25.87
N SER A 10 -36.89 -1.81 27.09
CA SER A 10 -35.67 -1.09 27.51
C SER A 10 -34.50 -2.02 27.85
N LEU A 11 -34.76 -3.29 28.20
CA LEU A 11 -33.70 -4.28 28.45
C LEU A 11 -33.14 -4.94 27.18
N ILE A 12 -33.89 -4.91 26.08
CA ILE A 12 -33.41 -5.39 24.77
C ILE A 12 -32.62 -4.30 24.04
N LEU A 13 -32.93 -3.02 24.28
CA LEU A 13 -32.18 -1.90 23.69
C LEU A 13 -30.83 -1.64 24.38
N LEU A 14 -30.65 -2.08 25.64
CA LEU A 14 -29.39 -1.91 26.37
C LEU A 14 -28.40 -3.08 26.17
N THR A 15 -28.84 -4.21 25.63
CA THR A 15 -27.98 -5.35 25.28
C THR A 15 -27.46 -5.29 23.84
N LEU A 16 -28.07 -4.46 22.97
CA LEU A 16 -27.60 -4.23 21.59
C LEU A 16 -26.54 -3.12 21.45
N LEU A 17 -26.20 -2.41 22.54
CA LEU A 17 -25.10 -1.44 22.59
C LEU A 17 -23.81 -2.03 23.20
N LEU A 18 -23.82 -3.32 23.55
CA LEU A 18 -22.67 -4.11 23.97
C LEU A 18 -22.14 -5.02 22.85
N SER A 19 -22.43 -4.70 21.59
CA SER A 19 -21.48 -5.04 20.54
C SER A 19 -20.30 -4.09 20.72
N GLU A 20 -19.50 -4.37 21.75
CA GLU A 20 -18.16 -3.85 21.89
C GLU A 20 -17.54 -3.98 20.50
N ALA A 21 -17.26 -2.83 19.90
CA ALA A 21 -16.20 -2.71 18.96
C ALA A 21 -15.07 -3.58 19.53
N ARG A 22 -14.80 -4.72 18.88
CA ARG A 22 -13.45 -5.23 18.90
C ARG A 22 -12.66 -4.02 18.45
N ALA A 23 -11.99 -3.36 19.39
CA ALA A 23 -10.83 -2.55 19.07
C ALA A 23 -9.90 -3.57 18.43
N ASP A 24 -10.04 -3.67 17.11
CA ASP A 24 -9.28 -4.61 16.32
C ASP A 24 -7.85 -4.12 16.53
N GLY A 25 -7.05 -4.88 17.29
CA GLY A 25 -5.71 -4.45 17.67
C GLY A 25 -4.84 -4.17 16.44
N GLU A 26 -5.28 -4.64 15.27
CA GLU A 26 -4.70 -4.45 13.96
C GLU A 26 -5.18 -3.19 13.22
N ALA A 27 -6.24 -2.49 13.66
CA ALA A 27 -6.78 -1.35 12.93
C ALA A 27 -5.75 -0.23 12.67
N PRO A 28 -4.89 0.16 13.64
CA PRO A 28 -3.79 1.09 13.35
C PRO A 28 -2.78 0.55 12.31
N LEU A 29 -2.46 -0.74 12.36
CA LEU A 29 -1.54 -1.36 11.38
C LEU A 29 -2.17 -1.43 9.99
N ARG A 30 -3.48 -1.68 9.89
CA ARG A 30 -4.27 -1.63 8.64
C ARG A 30 -4.29 -0.23 8.06
N ALA A 31 -4.57 0.79 8.87
CA ALA A 31 -4.54 2.18 8.43
C ALA A 31 -3.14 2.55 7.91
N LEU A 32 -2.09 2.15 8.62
CA LEU A 32 -0.71 2.40 8.18
C LEU A 32 -0.35 1.66 6.87
N GLN A 33 -0.78 0.40 6.72
CA GLN A 33 -0.64 -0.36 5.49
C GLN A 33 -1.36 0.33 4.32
N GLN A 34 -2.56 0.83 4.55
CA GLN A 34 -3.34 1.55 3.55
C GLN A 34 -2.68 2.87 3.13
N ALA A 35 -2.11 3.62 4.09
CA ALA A 35 -1.33 4.81 3.81
C ALA A 35 -0.14 4.49 2.89
N GLU A 36 0.62 3.43 3.20
CA GLU A 36 1.74 3.01 2.37
C GLU A 36 1.31 2.56 0.96
N LEU A 37 0.26 1.75 0.86
CA LEU A 37 -0.30 1.34 -0.43
C LEU A 37 -0.72 2.54 -1.28
N ALA A 38 -1.39 3.52 -0.66
CA ALA A 38 -1.85 4.72 -1.34
C ALA A 38 -0.67 5.59 -1.82
N MET A 39 0.41 5.69 -1.05
CA MET A 39 1.64 6.37 -1.48
C MET A 39 2.20 5.75 -2.78
N PHE A 40 2.37 4.43 -2.83
CA PHE A 40 2.91 3.76 -4.02
C PHE A 40 1.92 3.73 -5.20
N ARG A 41 0.60 3.65 -4.93
CA ARG A 41 -0.43 3.76 -5.98
C ARG A 41 -0.45 5.13 -6.61
N ALA A 42 -0.40 6.20 -5.82
CA ALA A 42 -0.33 7.56 -6.33
C ALA A 42 0.83 7.75 -7.30
N GLY A 43 2.01 7.20 -7.01
CA GLY A 43 3.14 7.22 -7.93
C GLY A 43 2.96 6.31 -9.16
N THR A 44 2.43 5.10 -8.97
CA THR A 44 2.11 4.18 -10.09
C THR A 44 1.17 4.87 -11.09
N ASP A 45 0.07 5.44 -10.59
CA ASP A 45 -0.96 6.07 -11.40
C ASP A 45 -0.48 7.40 -12.00
N LEU A 46 0.43 8.12 -11.33
CA LEU A 46 1.11 9.30 -11.87
C LEU A 46 1.97 8.94 -13.08
N PHE A 47 2.71 7.84 -13.00
CA PHE A 47 3.60 7.42 -14.09
C PHE A 47 2.82 6.82 -15.26
N VAL A 48 1.73 6.08 -15.00
CA VAL A 48 0.76 5.72 -16.05
C VAL A 48 0.17 6.97 -16.70
N HIS A 49 -0.22 7.97 -15.90
CA HIS A 49 -0.74 9.23 -16.45
C HIS A 49 0.26 9.90 -17.39
N ARG A 50 1.57 9.82 -17.12
CA ARG A 50 2.61 10.38 -18.01
C ARG A 50 2.87 9.55 -19.27
N GLY A 51 2.87 8.24 -19.11
CA GLY A 51 3.23 7.28 -20.15
C GLY A 51 2.18 7.01 -21.20
N GLU A 52 0.91 7.15 -20.83
CA GLU A 52 -0.24 6.81 -21.66
C GLU A 52 -0.95 8.06 -22.20
N ASP A 53 -2.23 7.92 -22.59
CA ASP A 53 -3.09 8.97 -23.17
C ASP A 53 -3.41 10.15 -22.22
N ARG A 54 -2.76 10.25 -21.05
CA ARG A 54 -2.83 11.41 -20.14
C ARG A 54 -4.27 11.83 -19.81
N SER A 55 -5.10 10.83 -19.51
CA SER A 55 -6.54 11.04 -19.33
C SER A 55 -6.87 11.70 -17.98
N ALA A 56 -7.88 12.56 -17.96
CA ALA A 56 -8.43 13.14 -16.73
C ALA A 56 -8.88 12.07 -15.70
N PRO A 57 -9.48 10.93 -16.12
CA PRO A 57 -9.73 9.80 -15.21
C PRO A 57 -8.47 9.31 -14.48
N GLN A 58 -7.33 9.22 -15.16
CA GLN A 58 -6.09 8.75 -14.54
C GLN A 58 -5.56 9.76 -13.51
N ALA A 59 -5.60 11.07 -13.82
CA ALA A 59 -5.22 12.10 -12.86
C ALA A 59 -6.13 12.10 -11.62
N ALA A 60 -7.43 11.80 -11.78
CA ALA A 60 -8.35 11.66 -10.67
C ALA A 60 -8.04 10.46 -9.76
N LEU A 61 -7.48 9.36 -10.30
CA LEU A 61 -7.00 8.24 -9.48
C LEU A 61 -5.83 8.67 -8.59
N VAL A 62 -4.87 9.42 -9.14
CA VAL A 62 -3.74 9.94 -8.36
C VAL A 62 -4.22 10.80 -7.19
N GLU A 63 -5.12 11.76 -7.43
CA GLU A 63 -5.67 12.59 -6.35
C GLU A 63 -6.48 11.77 -5.33
N ALA A 64 -7.21 10.75 -5.78
CA ALA A 64 -7.93 9.85 -4.89
C ALA A 64 -6.98 9.09 -3.97
N ASP A 65 -5.87 8.54 -4.49
CA ASP A 65 -4.87 7.86 -3.66
C ASP A 65 -4.14 8.82 -2.72
N LEU A 66 -3.85 10.06 -3.13
CA LEU A 66 -3.34 11.08 -2.20
C LEU A 66 -4.33 11.37 -1.06
N GLY A 67 -5.64 11.38 -1.37
CA GLY A 67 -6.70 11.51 -0.38
C GLY A 67 -6.77 10.32 0.58
N VAL A 68 -6.62 9.10 0.08
CA VAL A 68 -6.56 7.87 0.89
C VAL A 68 -5.33 7.90 1.82
N LEU A 69 -4.16 8.27 1.30
CA LEU A 69 -2.94 8.44 2.09
C LEU A 69 -3.17 9.38 3.27
N GLN A 70 -3.76 10.56 3.02
CA GLN A 70 -4.07 11.52 4.07
C GLN A 70 -5.09 10.96 5.08
N ALA A 71 -6.19 10.38 4.60
CA ALA A 71 -7.25 9.85 5.46
C ALA A 71 -6.74 8.74 6.39
N SER A 72 -5.95 7.81 5.85
CA SER A 72 -5.35 6.71 6.63
C SER A 72 -4.41 7.20 7.73
N LEU A 73 -3.68 8.29 7.52
CA LEU A 73 -2.85 8.90 8.57
C LEU A 73 -3.68 9.65 9.61
N VAL A 74 -4.80 10.27 9.20
CA VAL A 74 -5.74 10.92 10.13
C VAL A 74 -6.37 9.88 11.08
N GLU A 75 -6.67 8.68 10.59
CA GLU A 75 -7.16 7.57 11.45
C GLU A 75 -6.19 7.21 12.59
N LEU A 76 -4.89 7.42 12.39
CA LEU A 76 -3.86 7.14 13.40
C LEU A 76 -3.77 8.21 14.50
N GLN A 77 -4.43 9.37 14.35
CA GLN A 77 -4.40 10.44 15.36
C GLN A 77 -5.02 10.01 16.70
N GLY A 78 -5.89 8.99 16.68
CA GLY A 78 -6.49 8.41 17.88
C GLY A 78 -5.58 7.47 18.67
N VAL A 79 -4.31 7.28 18.26
CA VAL A 79 -3.36 6.35 18.89
C VAL A 79 -2.30 7.14 19.68
N PRO A 80 -2.44 7.30 21.01
CA PRO A 80 -1.57 8.18 21.81
C PRO A 80 -0.10 7.80 21.74
N GLU A 81 0.22 6.50 21.67
CA GLU A 81 1.56 5.97 21.75
C GLU A 81 2.47 6.40 20.58
N VAL A 82 1.87 6.79 19.45
CA VAL A 82 2.59 7.16 18.23
C VAL A 82 2.36 8.61 17.78
N GLN A 83 1.70 9.41 18.61
CA GLN A 83 1.29 10.77 18.23
C GLN A 83 2.47 11.68 17.86
N ALA A 84 3.61 11.55 18.56
CA ALA A 84 4.83 12.31 18.25
C ALA A 84 5.40 11.96 16.87
N GLN A 85 5.48 10.67 16.54
CA GLN A 85 5.96 10.20 15.23
C GLN A 85 5.00 10.60 14.11
N LEU A 86 3.69 10.53 14.38
CA LEU A 86 2.68 10.97 13.43
C LEU A 86 2.81 12.47 13.12
N ALA A 87 3.12 13.31 14.13
CA ALA A 87 3.35 14.74 13.93
C ALA A 87 4.54 15.03 13.00
N GLU A 88 5.62 14.25 13.09
CA GLU A 88 6.77 14.33 12.18
C GLU A 88 6.47 13.77 10.78
N LEU A 89 5.56 12.81 10.69
CA LEU A 89 5.15 12.18 9.43
C LEU A 89 4.28 13.11 8.56
N MET A 90 3.39 13.89 9.19
CA MET A 90 2.44 14.75 8.45
C MET A 90 3.13 15.74 7.47
N PRO A 91 4.21 16.46 7.84
CA PRO A 91 4.97 17.29 6.89
C PRO A 91 5.57 16.50 5.72
N LEU A 92 6.05 15.27 5.95
CA LEU A 92 6.61 14.42 4.89
C LEU A 92 5.51 13.99 3.92
N GLN A 93 4.33 13.64 4.43
CA GLN A 93 3.17 13.34 3.60
C GLN A 93 2.77 14.55 2.74
N GLN A 94 2.72 15.75 3.32
CA GLN A 94 2.39 16.97 2.58
C GLN A 94 3.42 17.25 1.47
N ARG A 95 4.71 17.11 1.76
CA ARG A 95 5.78 17.26 0.76
C ARG A 95 5.66 16.26 -0.38
N PHE A 96 5.38 14.99 -0.07
CA PHE A 96 5.14 13.97 -1.10
C PHE A 96 3.92 14.32 -1.96
N SER A 97 2.77 14.62 -1.34
CA SER A 97 1.55 15.00 -2.07
C SER A 97 1.75 16.25 -2.93
N GLN A 98 2.47 17.25 -2.43
CA GLN A 98 2.81 18.44 -3.21
C GLN A 98 3.66 18.07 -4.43
N ARG A 99 4.71 17.26 -4.26
CA ARG A 99 5.56 16.83 -5.38
C ARG A 99 4.76 16.06 -6.44
N VAL A 100 3.87 15.17 -6.03
CA VAL A 100 2.98 14.44 -6.96
C VAL A 100 2.10 15.41 -7.74
N ARG A 101 1.48 16.39 -7.07
CA ARG A 101 0.62 17.40 -7.71
C ARG A 101 1.37 18.32 -8.66
N GLU A 102 2.56 18.76 -8.28
CA GLU A 102 3.45 19.51 -9.18
C GLU A 102 3.73 18.72 -10.46
N THR A 103 3.93 17.40 -10.32
CA THR A 103 4.21 16.51 -11.46
C THR A 103 3.00 16.32 -12.36
N LEU A 104 1.79 16.25 -11.79
CA LEU A 104 0.53 16.25 -12.54
C LEU A 104 0.29 17.58 -13.28
N ALA A 105 0.75 18.70 -12.71
CA ALA A 105 0.52 20.03 -13.26
C ALA A 105 1.49 20.41 -14.40
N TYR A 106 2.63 19.73 -14.51
CA TYR A 106 3.51 19.88 -15.65
C TYR A 106 2.78 19.55 -16.95
N ASP A 107 3.10 20.29 -18.01
CA ASP A 107 2.48 20.07 -19.31
C ASP A 107 2.69 18.62 -19.73
N PRO A 108 1.60 17.84 -19.89
CA PRO A 108 1.73 16.47 -20.34
C PRO A 108 2.41 16.41 -21.72
N LEU A 109 2.25 17.43 -22.59
CA LEU A 109 2.88 17.47 -23.92
C LEU A 109 4.38 17.72 -23.90
N ASP A 110 4.95 18.14 -22.77
CA ASP A 110 6.40 18.24 -22.61
C ASP A 110 6.97 16.83 -22.35
N PRO A 111 7.80 16.29 -23.27
CA PRO A 111 8.41 14.98 -23.07
C PRO A 111 9.36 14.98 -21.87
N ASP A 112 9.92 16.13 -21.51
CA ASP A 112 10.94 16.23 -20.49
C ASP A 112 10.34 16.64 -19.14
N LEU A 113 10.69 15.87 -18.11
CA LEU A 113 10.54 16.31 -16.73
C LEU A 113 11.76 17.17 -16.35
N PRO A 114 11.65 18.02 -15.33
CA PRO A 114 12.81 18.73 -14.79
C PRO A 114 13.96 17.75 -14.51
N TRP A 115 15.19 18.15 -14.79
CA TRP A 115 16.38 17.28 -14.68
C TRP A 115 16.48 16.54 -13.33
N GLU A 116 16.15 17.22 -12.23
CA GLU A 116 16.24 16.68 -10.87
C GLU A 116 14.97 15.92 -10.44
N PHE A 117 13.99 15.74 -11.32
CA PHE A 117 12.68 15.18 -10.96
C PHE A 117 12.80 13.79 -10.34
N ASN A 118 13.51 12.85 -10.97
CA ASN A 118 13.64 11.48 -10.45
C ASN A 118 14.34 11.47 -9.09
N PHE A 119 15.37 12.30 -8.89
CA PHE A 119 16.06 12.47 -7.60
C PHE A 119 15.09 12.98 -6.53
N GLU A 120 14.39 14.08 -6.82
CA GLU A 120 13.51 14.76 -5.88
C GLU A 120 12.28 13.92 -5.51
N PHE A 121 11.68 13.25 -6.50
CA PHE A 121 10.56 12.33 -6.28
C PHE A 121 10.98 11.17 -5.38
N SER A 122 12.08 10.48 -5.73
CA SER A 122 12.57 9.36 -4.93
C SER A 122 12.95 9.79 -3.52
N LYS A 123 13.52 10.98 -3.35
CA LYS A 123 13.87 11.51 -2.03
C LYS A 123 12.63 11.70 -1.16
N VAL A 124 11.62 12.42 -1.64
CA VAL A 124 10.41 12.67 -0.83
C VAL A 124 9.64 11.38 -0.55
N GLN A 125 9.62 10.44 -1.50
CA GLN A 125 8.99 9.15 -1.31
C GLN A 125 9.73 8.30 -0.27
N ARG A 126 11.06 8.18 -0.36
CA ARG A 126 11.85 7.42 0.62
C ARG A 126 11.76 8.02 2.01
N GLU A 127 11.80 9.34 2.16
CA GLU A 127 11.64 10.02 3.45
C GLU A 127 10.28 9.66 4.08
N LEU A 128 9.18 9.74 3.31
CA LEU A 128 7.86 9.34 3.78
C LEU A 128 7.79 7.84 4.10
N TRP A 129 8.32 6.99 3.22
CA TRP A 129 8.34 5.55 3.40
C TRP A 129 9.07 5.12 4.67
N MET A 130 10.25 5.71 4.94
CA MET A 130 11.03 5.43 6.16
C MET A 130 10.23 5.81 7.41
N ALA A 131 9.59 6.98 7.42
CA ALA A 131 8.73 7.38 8.53
C ALA A 131 7.53 6.44 8.73
N LEU A 132 6.93 5.92 7.65
CA LEU A 132 5.89 4.88 7.73
C LEU A 132 6.44 3.58 8.32
N GLN A 133 7.68 3.17 7.99
CA GLN A 133 8.30 1.97 8.58
C GLN A 133 8.60 2.15 10.07
N ASP A 134 9.14 3.29 10.47
CA ASP A 134 9.43 3.60 11.89
C ASP A 134 8.14 3.61 12.73
N LEU A 135 7.07 4.17 12.16
CA LEU A 135 5.74 4.16 12.76
C LEU A 135 5.19 2.72 12.86
N ARG A 136 5.40 1.88 11.85
CA ARG A 136 5.01 0.45 11.87
C ARG A 136 5.70 -0.29 13.00
N VAL A 137 7.01 -0.12 13.14
CA VAL A 137 7.78 -0.75 14.23
C VAL A 137 7.22 -0.34 15.58
N SER A 138 6.87 0.94 15.75
CA SER A 138 6.32 1.47 17.00
C SER A 138 4.92 0.92 17.29
N LEU A 139 4.05 0.82 16.28
CA LEU A 139 2.74 0.18 16.40
C LEU A 139 2.83 -1.30 16.77
N LEU A 140 3.79 -2.04 16.18
CA LEU A 140 4.02 -3.44 16.53
C LEU A 140 4.51 -3.61 17.98
N GLN A 141 5.31 -2.68 18.50
CA GLN A 141 5.80 -2.73 19.89
C GLN A 141 4.69 -2.50 20.93
N VAL A 142 3.68 -1.70 20.61
CA VAL A 142 2.57 -1.40 21.52
C VAL A 142 1.38 -2.34 21.34
N GLN A 143 1.48 -3.29 20.39
CA GLN A 143 0.40 -4.22 20.12
C GLN A 143 0.25 -5.23 21.26
N LYS A 144 -0.97 -5.32 21.81
CA LYS A 144 -1.27 -6.19 22.95
C LYS A 144 -1.12 -7.68 22.65
N THR A 145 -1.42 -8.06 21.41
CA THR A 145 -1.32 -9.43 20.93
C THR A 145 -0.31 -9.46 19.79
N PRO A 146 0.81 -10.21 19.92
CA PRO A 146 1.75 -10.38 18.83
C PRO A 146 1.04 -10.99 17.61
N LEU A 147 1.32 -10.43 16.43
CA LEU A 147 0.83 -10.98 15.18
C LEU A 147 1.57 -12.29 14.85
N THR A 148 0.84 -13.21 14.25
CA THR A 148 1.42 -14.41 13.65
C THR A 148 2.31 -14.03 12.46
N THR A 149 3.21 -14.93 12.09
CA THR A 149 4.07 -14.76 10.91
C THR A 149 3.25 -14.49 9.63
N ASP A 150 2.09 -15.12 9.49
CA ASP A 150 1.23 -14.94 8.31
C ASP A 150 0.53 -13.58 8.30
N GLN A 151 0.08 -13.09 9.46
CA GLN A 151 -0.47 -11.74 9.58
C GLN A 151 0.59 -10.68 9.27
N LEU A 152 1.83 -10.85 9.77
CA LEU A 152 2.95 -9.96 9.45
C LEU A 152 3.29 -9.99 7.95
N ALA A 153 3.33 -11.18 7.35
CA ALA A 153 3.54 -11.31 5.90
C ALA A 153 2.44 -10.61 5.10
N LEU A 154 1.17 -10.74 5.51
CA LEU A 154 0.04 -10.09 4.85
C LEU A 154 -0.03 -8.58 5.10
N LEU A 155 0.64 -8.05 6.13
CA LEU A 155 0.81 -6.60 6.31
C LEU A 155 1.82 -6.00 5.31
N GLU A 156 2.89 -6.71 5.00
CA GLU A 156 3.99 -6.18 4.19
C GLU A 156 3.88 -6.53 2.69
N LEU A 157 3.43 -7.75 2.37
CA LEU A 157 3.44 -8.28 1.00
C LEU A 157 2.65 -7.42 0.00
N PRO A 158 1.46 -6.88 0.32
CA PRO A 158 0.75 -5.98 -0.59
C PRO A 158 1.56 -4.72 -0.92
N CYS A 159 2.25 -4.13 0.06
CA CYS A 159 3.10 -2.96 -0.14
C CYS A 159 4.29 -3.27 -1.06
N LYS A 160 4.93 -4.44 -0.89
CA LYS A 160 5.99 -4.90 -1.78
C LYS A 160 5.53 -5.05 -3.22
N VAL A 161 4.35 -5.65 -3.44
CA VAL A 161 3.77 -5.78 -4.78
C VAL A 161 3.51 -4.41 -5.40
N GLN A 162 2.94 -3.47 -4.64
CA GLN A 162 2.65 -2.13 -5.16
C GLN A 162 3.94 -1.32 -5.43
N ALA A 163 4.95 -1.42 -4.58
CA ALA A 163 6.25 -0.78 -4.79
C ALA A 163 6.96 -1.33 -6.05
N LEU A 164 6.86 -2.64 -6.28
CA LEU A 164 7.38 -3.25 -7.51
C LEU A 164 6.65 -2.71 -8.75
N ALA A 165 5.32 -2.60 -8.68
CA ALA A 165 4.51 -2.08 -9.78
C ALA A 165 4.88 -0.63 -10.11
N GLU A 166 4.99 0.24 -9.09
CA GLU A 166 5.40 1.62 -9.28
C GLU A 166 6.76 1.70 -9.98
N ARG A 167 7.77 0.99 -9.47
CA ARG A 167 9.12 1.05 -10.02
C ARG A 167 9.19 0.53 -11.45
N TYR A 168 8.44 -0.53 -11.75
CA TYR A 168 8.34 -1.06 -13.11
C TYR A 168 7.70 -0.05 -14.06
N VAL A 169 6.60 0.57 -13.64
CA VAL A 169 5.87 1.58 -14.43
C VAL A 169 6.70 2.85 -14.60
N ALA A 170 7.39 3.32 -13.55
CA ALA A 170 8.30 4.44 -13.62
C ALA A 170 9.35 4.19 -14.70
N ARG A 171 10.05 3.04 -14.61
CA ARG A 171 11.09 2.65 -15.56
C ARG A 171 10.59 2.65 -17.01
N ALA A 172 9.35 2.25 -17.24
CA ALA A 172 8.76 2.20 -18.56
C ALA A 172 8.42 3.57 -19.16
N TYR A 173 8.05 4.55 -18.34
CA TYR A 173 7.48 5.81 -18.83
C TYR A 173 8.31 7.07 -18.54
N ILE A 174 9.08 7.08 -17.47
CA ILE A 174 9.86 8.24 -17.03
C ILE A 174 11.33 7.89 -16.72
N GLY A 175 11.73 6.64 -16.97
CA GLY A 175 13.02 6.10 -16.55
C GLY A 175 13.03 5.69 -15.07
N ASP A 176 14.21 5.40 -14.53
CA ASP A 176 14.31 4.91 -13.16
C ASP A 176 14.09 6.04 -12.14
N ILE A 177 13.24 5.77 -11.14
CA ILE A 177 13.29 6.49 -9.87
C ILE A 177 14.52 6.00 -9.09
N GLU A 178 15.27 6.94 -8.53
CA GLU A 178 16.54 6.62 -7.88
C GLU A 178 16.40 5.71 -6.67
N THR A 179 17.29 4.72 -6.58
CA THR A 179 17.46 3.84 -5.41
C THR A 179 18.80 4.10 -4.72
N LEU A 180 18.88 3.73 -3.45
CA LEU A 180 20.12 3.79 -2.67
C LEU A 180 20.83 2.43 -2.72
N ALA A 181 21.95 2.37 -3.43
CA ALA A 181 22.71 1.14 -3.67
C ALA A 181 23.29 0.52 -2.38
N ASP A 182 23.51 1.32 -1.34
CA ASP A 182 23.99 0.90 -0.02
C ASP A 182 22.87 0.40 0.91
N GLN A 183 21.60 0.53 0.50
CA GLN A 183 20.43 0.19 1.33
C GLN A 183 19.53 -0.89 0.69
N GLN A 184 20.11 -1.86 -0.02
CA GLN A 184 19.38 -2.95 -0.71
C GLN A 184 18.62 -3.91 0.23
N GLN A 185 18.83 -3.81 1.55
CA GLN A 185 18.02 -4.52 2.54
C GLN A 185 16.57 -3.98 2.61
N LEU A 186 16.34 -2.73 2.18
CA LEU A 186 15.04 -2.10 2.13
C LEU A 186 14.41 -2.37 0.77
N TYR A 187 13.19 -2.94 0.71
CA TYR A 187 12.60 -3.33 -0.58
C TYR A 187 12.37 -2.16 -1.54
N ILE A 188 12.16 -0.95 -1.03
CA ILE A 188 12.02 0.25 -1.87
C ILE A 188 13.29 0.52 -2.71
N ASN A 189 14.46 0.06 -2.24
CA ASN A 189 15.75 0.24 -2.91
C ASN A 189 16.23 -0.99 -3.70
N GLN A 190 15.61 -2.16 -3.52
CA GLN A 190 16.07 -3.42 -4.14
C GLN A 190 16.12 -3.34 -5.67
N ASP A 191 16.85 -4.21 -6.35
CA ASP A 191 16.63 -4.39 -7.78
C ASP A 191 15.21 -4.94 -8.08
N LEU A 192 14.64 -4.67 -9.26
CA LEU A 192 13.32 -5.17 -9.66
C LEU A 192 13.27 -6.71 -9.63
N ASP A 193 14.31 -7.37 -10.12
CA ASP A 193 14.39 -8.83 -10.14
C ASP A 193 14.47 -9.35 -8.71
N GLN A 194 15.29 -8.73 -7.87
CA GLN A 194 15.44 -9.13 -6.47
C GLN A 194 14.12 -9.02 -5.71
N LEU A 195 13.41 -7.89 -5.87
CA LEU A 195 12.11 -7.68 -5.23
C LEU A 195 11.07 -8.68 -5.74
N ALA A 196 11.04 -8.95 -7.06
CA ALA A 196 10.15 -9.96 -7.62
C ALA A 196 10.42 -11.36 -7.06
N HIS A 197 11.69 -11.79 -6.96
CA HIS A 197 12.03 -13.08 -6.35
C HIS A 197 11.61 -13.15 -4.87
N GLY A 198 11.76 -12.03 -4.14
CA GLY A 198 11.32 -11.93 -2.75
C GLY A 198 9.81 -12.10 -2.60
N ILE A 199 9.02 -11.48 -3.47
CA ILE A 199 7.54 -11.62 -3.50
C ILE A 199 7.14 -13.04 -3.86
N ASP A 200 7.77 -13.65 -4.88
CA ASP A 200 7.50 -15.02 -5.31
C ASP A 200 7.73 -16.02 -4.15
N SER A 201 8.85 -15.85 -3.44
CA SER A 201 9.18 -16.67 -2.27
C SER A 201 8.18 -16.46 -1.14
N ALA A 202 7.81 -15.21 -0.83
CA ALA A 202 6.83 -14.90 0.22
C ALA A 202 5.43 -15.50 -0.07
N LEU A 203 5.00 -15.49 -1.34
CA LEU A 203 3.75 -16.11 -1.76
C LEU A 203 3.78 -17.64 -1.62
N ALA A 204 4.90 -18.27 -1.99
CA ALA A 204 5.08 -19.71 -1.84
C ALA A 204 5.09 -20.13 -0.36
N ASP A 205 5.82 -19.39 0.47
CA ASP A 205 5.92 -19.57 1.91
C ASP A 205 4.57 -19.43 2.61
N LEU A 206 3.79 -18.40 2.24
CA LEU A 206 2.44 -18.22 2.75
C LEU A 206 1.55 -19.41 2.35
N GLY A 207 1.69 -19.91 1.12
CA GLY A 207 0.94 -21.08 0.65
C GLY A 207 1.28 -22.39 1.36
N ALA A 208 2.50 -22.52 1.87
CA ALA A 208 2.91 -23.67 2.67
C ALA A 208 2.35 -23.61 4.11
N ARG A 209 2.07 -22.41 4.64
CA ARG A 209 1.61 -22.21 6.02
C ARG A 209 0.10 -22.08 6.17
N LEU A 210 -0.60 -21.51 5.18
CA LEU A 210 -2.05 -21.39 5.22
C LEU A 210 -2.72 -22.74 4.99
N ILE A 211 -3.51 -23.20 5.97
CA ILE A 211 -4.16 -24.52 5.96
C ILE A 211 -5.67 -24.43 5.68
N ALA A 212 -6.30 -23.29 5.97
CA ALA A 212 -7.74 -23.11 5.77
C ALA A 212 -8.09 -23.08 4.27
N ALA A 213 -9.14 -23.81 3.88
CA ALA A 213 -9.45 -24.06 2.47
C ALA A 213 -9.84 -22.78 1.71
N ASP A 214 -10.50 -21.84 2.36
CA ASP A 214 -10.87 -20.52 1.83
C ASP A 214 -9.64 -19.62 1.63
N GLN A 215 -8.74 -19.57 2.62
CA GLN A 215 -7.46 -18.87 2.53
C GLN A 215 -6.59 -19.44 1.40
N GLN A 216 -6.50 -20.76 1.29
CA GLN A 216 -5.78 -21.44 0.20
C GLN A 216 -6.40 -21.14 -1.17
N ALA A 217 -7.73 -21.14 -1.28
CA ALA A 217 -8.41 -20.83 -2.53
C ALA A 217 -8.14 -19.38 -2.97
N LYS A 218 -8.16 -18.42 -2.03
CA LYS A 218 -7.86 -17.01 -2.29
C LYS A 218 -6.40 -16.82 -2.69
N LEU A 219 -5.46 -17.41 -1.96
CA LEU A 219 -4.03 -17.33 -2.29
C LEU A 219 -3.73 -17.96 -3.65
N LYS A 220 -4.42 -19.04 -4.04
CA LYS A 220 -4.27 -19.62 -5.38
C LYS A 220 -4.63 -18.62 -6.49
N GLN A 221 -5.66 -17.78 -6.29
CA GLN A 221 -6.02 -16.72 -7.25
C GLN A 221 -4.90 -15.69 -7.37
N VAL A 222 -4.33 -15.26 -6.23
CA VAL A 222 -3.17 -14.37 -6.18
C VAL A 222 -2.00 -14.96 -6.96
N SER A 223 -1.64 -16.22 -6.68
CA SER A 223 -0.50 -16.90 -7.31
C SER A 223 -0.66 -17.06 -8.82
N ILE A 224 -1.89 -17.27 -9.32
CA ILE A 224 -2.15 -17.32 -10.77
C ILE A 224 -1.86 -15.97 -11.42
N ARG A 225 -2.32 -14.87 -10.81
CA ARG A 225 -2.09 -13.52 -11.34
C ARG A 225 -0.62 -13.12 -11.26
N TRP A 226 0.04 -13.47 -10.15
CA TRP A 226 1.47 -13.24 -9.97
C TRP A 226 2.30 -13.90 -11.07
N LYS A 227 2.03 -15.19 -11.36
CA LYS A 227 2.72 -15.92 -12.44
C LYS A 227 2.56 -15.28 -13.82
N PHE A 228 1.45 -14.58 -14.06
CA PHE A 228 1.22 -13.87 -15.32
C PHE A 228 2.16 -12.68 -15.50
N ILE A 229 2.50 -11.99 -14.41
CA ILE A 229 3.35 -10.78 -14.45
C ILE A 229 4.81 -11.05 -14.08
N TYR A 230 5.12 -12.18 -13.45
CA TYR A 230 6.46 -12.51 -12.95
C TYR A 230 7.53 -12.57 -14.04
N GLY A 231 7.21 -13.13 -15.21
CA GLY A 231 8.14 -13.15 -16.37
C GLY A 231 8.49 -11.74 -16.87
N PRO A 232 7.50 -10.91 -17.24
CA PRO A 232 7.71 -9.51 -17.62
C PRO A 232 8.49 -8.68 -16.60
N LEU A 233 8.32 -8.95 -15.31
CA LEU A 233 9.06 -8.28 -14.24
C LEU A 233 10.56 -8.62 -14.24
N ARG A 234 10.93 -9.85 -14.64
CA ARG A 234 12.31 -10.36 -14.67
C ARG A 234 13.07 -10.08 -15.96
N ASP A 235 12.34 -9.96 -17.07
CA ASP A 235 12.88 -9.69 -18.40
C ASP A 235 12.48 -8.28 -18.86
N TYR A 236 12.40 -7.32 -17.92
CA TYR A 236 11.88 -5.98 -18.17
C TYR A 236 12.61 -5.22 -19.29
N SER A 237 13.84 -5.64 -19.63
CA SER A 237 14.67 -5.03 -20.69
C SER A 237 14.29 -5.45 -22.12
N LYS A 238 13.44 -6.48 -22.29
CA LYS A 238 13.09 -7.02 -23.61
C LYS A 238 11.76 -6.50 -24.13
N ASP A 239 10.70 -6.65 -23.33
CA ASP A 239 9.33 -6.24 -23.69
C ASP A 239 8.63 -5.69 -22.44
N MET A 240 8.56 -4.36 -22.31
CA MET A 240 7.90 -3.71 -21.18
C MET A 240 6.37 -3.81 -21.33
N ALA A 241 5.70 -4.19 -20.25
CA ALA A 241 4.24 -4.31 -20.20
C ALA A 241 3.63 -3.55 -19.02
N PRO A 242 3.87 -2.23 -18.89
CA PRO A 242 3.53 -1.43 -17.70
C PRO A 242 2.04 -1.49 -17.34
N LEU A 243 1.14 -1.35 -18.30
CA LEU A 243 -0.31 -1.47 -18.05
C LEU A 243 -0.75 -2.85 -17.55
N MET A 244 -0.08 -3.91 -18.00
CA MET A 244 -0.38 -5.26 -17.56
C MET A 244 0.13 -5.48 -16.13
N VAL A 245 1.34 -5.02 -15.82
CA VAL A 245 1.89 -5.06 -14.46
C VAL A 245 1.05 -4.23 -13.49
N GLU A 246 0.63 -3.01 -13.85
CA GLU A 246 -0.23 -2.16 -13.03
C GLU A 246 -1.56 -2.87 -12.68
N ARG A 247 -2.31 -3.31 -13.70
CA ARG A 247 -3.65 -3.92 -13.50
C ARG A 247 -3.59 -5.17 -12.64
N HIS A 248 -2.63 -6.06 -12.93
CA HIS A 248 -2.50 -7.30 -12.19
C HIS A 248 -2.02 -7.06 -10.76
N SER A 249 -1.10 -6.12 -10.55
CA SER A 249 -0.62 -5.77 -9.21
C SER A 249 -1.75 -5.19 -8.35
N ARG A 250 -2.59 -4.31 -8.90
CA ARG A 250 -3.76 -3.75 -8.21
C ARG A 250 -4.71 -4.83 -7.72
N GLU A 251 -5.00 -5.81 -8.58
CA GLU A 251 -5.87 -6.93 -8.24
C GLU A 251 -5.21 -7.92 -7.28
N ILE A 252 -3.89 -8.17 -7.38
CA ILE A 252 -3.14 -8.96 -6.39
C ILE A 252 -3.23 -8.30 -5.00
N VAL A 253 -2.94 -7.00 -4.91
CA VAL A 253 -3.01 -6.24 -3.66
C VAL A 253 -4.40 -6.31 -3.06
N LYS A 254 -5.45 -6.15 -3.88
CA LYS A 254 -6.84 -6.30 -3.43
C LYS A 254 -7.11 -7.70 -2.85
N GLN A 255 -6.71 -8.75 -3.58
CA GLN A 255 -6.95 -10.13 -3.15
C GLN A 255 -6.14 -10.52 -1.90
N LEU A 256 -4.95 -9.95 -1.72
CA LEU A 256 -4.18 -10.10 -0.49
C LEU A 256 -4.85 -9.38 0.69
N GLY A 257 -5.42 -8.21 0.47
CA GLY A 257 -6.23 -7.52 1.49
C GLY A 257 -7.48 -8.31 1.88
N GLU A 258 -8.16 -8.93 0.89
CA GLU A 258 -9.29 -9.85 1.16
C GLU A 258 -8.85 -11.09 1.93
N LEU A 259 -7.68 -11.65 1.61
CA LEU A 259 -7.12 -12.79 2.33
C LEU A 259 -6.84 -12.46 3.80
N GLN A 260 -6.49 -11.21 4.09
CA GLN A 260 -6.23 -10.74 5.44
C GLN A 260 -7.49 -10.53 6.29
N ALA A 261 -8.66 -10.52 5.66
CA ALA A 261 -9.96 -10.40 6.32
C ALA A 261 -10.62 -11.77 6.61
N ILE A 262 -9.98 -12.87 6.19
CA ILE A 262 -10.42 -14.26 6.40
C ILE A 262 -9.70 -14.85 7.62
#